data_AF-A0A1G7R7V1-F1
#
_entry.id   AF-A0A1G7R7V1-F1
#
_cell.length_a   1.000
_cell.length_b   1.000
_cell.length_c   1.000
_cell.angle_alpha   90.00
_cell.angle_beta   90.00
_cell.angle_gamma   90.00
#
_symmetry.space_group_name_H-M   'P 1'
#
loop_
_entity.id
_entity.type
_entity.pdbx_description
1 polymer ?
#
loop_
_entity_poly.entity_id
_entity_poly.type
_entity_poly.pdbx_seq_one_letter_code
_entity_poly.pdbx_strand_id
1 'polypeptide(L)'
;MRFRSSFFQILLLAVFVVSCATKTKKITSKSGIKKPVVKTEVKLPPKPVVKLDNFDLPEIKREFRAVWIASVANINWPSRNNLSVDQQKQEAIQLLNLLVDLNFNAVILQIRPSADALYKSPHEPWSYFLTGQIGQAPYPEYDPLEFWIEESHKRGLEFHAWLNPFRAHHSNGGQITSESMVKKSPDNIVKLKNGMYWFDPADDRTQEQALKVVKDIVSRYNVDGIHFDDYFYPYAEYNGGKDFPDYKSWTLYQQSGGTLSRADWRRGNVNKFLKRIYDEIKAQKNDVKFGISPFGIWKPGFPTGIKGSSQYDELYADAKLWLNQGWIDYFTPQLYWPVDSQGQSFPLLLQWWSDENTKGRHLWPGLNTVAVKSSNPVSEIAREIDVTRQILKKNTGEVHWSIAGITKNYAMQQELKTNSYKEKVLIPETTWLTSKELPELNVTWKKQSNNVSINWNKQTEALSYVIYLKYGNNWQTEILSPEIINKNVVSEFKGKKLSTVVVRSVNKLGKLNAYKVTMIN
;
A
#
# COMPACT_ATOMS: atom_id res chain seq x y z
N MET A 1 27.61 -55.22 -41.79
CA MET A 1 26.36 -54.43 -41.66
C MET A 1 26.60 -53.05 -42.29
N ARG A 2 25.71 -52.55 -43.16
CA ARG A 2 25.84 -51.29 -43.96
C ARG A 2 25.27 -50.08 -43.16
N PHE A 3 25.46 -48.77 -43.43
CA PHE A 3 26.37 -47.86 -44.18
C PHE A 3 25.86 -46.40 -43.90
N ARG A 4 26.55 -45.26 -44.09
CA ARG A 4 27.95 -44.89 -44.43
C ARG A 4 28.24 -43.46 -43.91
N SER A 5 29.51 -43.06 -43.85
CA SER A 5 30.04 -41.71 -43.66
C SER A 5 29.62 -40.66 -44.71
N SER A 6 29.71 -39.36 -44.38
CA SER A 6 30.56 -38.42 -45.12
C SER A 6 30.93 -37.16 -44.31
N PHE A 7 32.02 -36.51 -44.71
CA PHE A 7 32.68 -35.35 -44.13
C PHE A 7 32.96 -34.33 -45.27
N PHE A 8 33.66 -33.23 -44.98
CA PHE A 8 34.39 -32.31 -45.91
C PHE A 8 33.67 -31.09 -46.58
N GLN A 9 34.03 -29.91 -46.03
CA GLN A 9 34.69 -28.75 -46.68
C GLN A 9 34.02 -27.79 -47.70
N ILE A 10 34.01 -26.49 -47.30
CA ILE A 10 34.66 -25.29 -47.91
C ILE A 10 34.47 -25.02 -49.42
N LEU A 11 33.87 -23.86 -49.75
CA LEU A 11 34.51 -22.86 -50.65
C LEU A 11 34.04 -21.41 -50.42
N LEU A 12 34.97 -20.45 -50.56
CA LEU A 12 34.74 -19.00 -50.65
C LEU A 12 34.44 -18.56 -52.09
N LEU A 13 33.71 -17.45 -52.25
CA LEU A 13 33.88 -16.36 -53.25
C LEU A 13 32.70 -15.38 -53.04
N ALA A 14 32.81 -14.10 -52.61
CA ALA A 14 33.79 -13.02 -52.75
C ALA A 14 33.80 -12.30 -54.12
N VAL A 15 33.34 -11.03 -54.12
CA VAL A 15 33.71 -9.85 -54.95
C VAL A 15 32.75 -8.71 -54.49
N PHE A 16 33.22 -7.68 -53.74
CA PHE A 16 33.83 -6.41 -54.19
C PHE A 16 32.90 -5.55 -55.07
N VAL A 17 32.65 -4.27 -54.78
CA VAL A 17 33.54 -3.10 -54.92
C VAL A 17 33.02 -1.96 -53.99
N VAL A 18 33.81 -1.37 -53.07
CA VAL A 18 34.74 -0.22 -53.24
C VAL A 18 34.00 1.10 -53.52
N SER A 19 34.31 2.28 -52.96
CA SER A 19 35.32 2.73 -51.98
C SER A 19 35.05 4.21 -51.62
N CYS A 20 35.51 4.69 -50.45
CA CYS A 20 36.46 5.83 -50.37
C CYS A 20 36.79 6.24 -48.93
N ALA A 21 37.98 5.88 -48.47
CA ALA A 21 38.64 6.54 -47.36
C ALA A 21 39.28 7.87 -47.81
N THR A 22 39.55 8.80 -46.89
CA THR A 22 40.95 9.12 -46.54
C THR A 22 41.15 10.09 -45.37
N LYS A 23 42.21 9.79 -44.60
CA LYS A 23 43.17 10.68 -43.94
C LYS A 23 42.72 11.60 -42.78
N THR A 24 43.10 11.12 -41.60
CA THR A 24 43.49 11.91 -40.41
C THR A 24 44.46 13.06 -40.71
N LYS A 25 44.37 14.14 -39.91
CA LYS A 25 45.42 15.16 -39.79
C LYS A 25 45.57 15.58 -38.32
N LYS A 26 46.79 15.43 -37.76
CA LYS A 26 47.17 15.93 -36.42
C LYS A 26 47.35 17.45 -36.48
N ILE A 27 46.78 18.21 -35.53
CA ILE A 27 47.18 19.60 -35.25
C ILE A 27 47.23 19.86 -33.72
N THR A 28 48.45 20.18 -33.27
CA THR A 28 48.93 20.90 -32.06
C THR A 28 48.01 21.18 -30.87
N SER A 29 48.57 20.95 -29.68
CA SER A 29 48.20 21.63 -28.43
C SER A 29 48.50 23.14 -28.49
N LYS A 30 47.61 23.96 -27.93
CA LYS A 30 47.90 25.35 -27.53
C LYS A 30 47.24 25.72 -26.20
N SER A 31 47.93 26.61 -25.50
CA SER A 31 47.64 27.16 -24.17
C SER A 31 46.21 27.64 -23.93
N GLY A 32 45.67 27.25 -22.77
CA GLY A 32 45.13 28.16 -21.75
C GLY A 32 44.14 29.26 -22.13
N ILE A 33 42.85 29.02 -21.85
CA ILE A 33 41.89 30.06 -21.41
C ILE A 33 41.13 29.54 -20.19
N LYS A 34 41.27 30.21 -19.04
CA LYS A 34 40.40 29.95 -17.87
C LYS A 34 39.00 30.47 -18.19
N LYS A 35 38.01 29.58 -18.37
CA LYS A 35 36.60 30.00 -18.36
C LYS A 35 36.22 30.48 -16.95
N PRO A 36 35.38 31.53 -16.79
CA PRO A 36 34.86 31.90 -15.50
C PRO A 36 34.00 30.75 -14.96
N VAL A 37 34.26 30.32 -13.72
CA VAL A 37 33.28 29.51 -12.99
C VAL A 37 32.17 30.46 -12.56
N VAL A 38 31.20 30.67 -13.46
CA VAL A 38 29.89 31.19 -13.06
C VAL A 38 29.32 30.15 -12.12
N LYS A 39 29.35 30.44 -10.81
CA LYS A 39 28.51 29.74 -9.85
C LYS A 39 27.07 30.08 -10.24
N THR A 40 26.44 29.21 -11.02
CA THR A 40 25.00 29.25 -11.22
C THR A 40 24.38 29.00 -9.86
N GLU A 41 24.05 30.08 -9.16
CA GLU A 41 23.31 30.04 -7.92
C GLU A 41 21.94 29.46 -8.26
N VAL A 42 21.77 28.17 -8.01
CA VAL A 42 20.50 27.48 -8.23
C VAL A 42 19.50 28.09 -7.26
N LYS A 43 18.75 29.08 -7.75
CA LYS A 43 17.53 29.55 -7.11
C LYS A 43 16.54 28.39 -7.10
N LEU A 44 16.63 27.57 -6.05
CA LEU A 44 15.61 26.59 -5.73
C LEU A 44 14.27 27.34 -5.74
N PRO A 45 13.23 26.79 -6.39
CA PRO A 45 11.90 27.39 -6.33
C PRO A 45 11.53 27.57 -4.85
N PRO A 46 10.96 28.73 -4.46
CA PRO A 46 10.55 28.93 -3.08
C PRO A 46 9.63 27.79 -2.66
N LYS A 47 9.84 27.23 -1.46
CA LYS A 47 8.94 26.21 -0.93
C LYS A 47 7.51 26.76 -1.00
N PRO A 48 6.53 25.98 -1.49
CA PRO A 48 5.15 26.42 -1.46
C PRO A 48 4.74 26.78 -0.03
N VAL A 49 3.83 27.75 0.08
CA VAL A 49 3.42 28.34 1.34
C VAL A 49 1.91 28.19 1.48
N VAL A 50 1.47 27.79 2.67
CA VAL A 50 0.05 27.77 3.04
C VAL A 50 -0.25 29.01 3.87
N LYS A 51 -1.19 29.84 3.39
CA LYS A 51 -1.68 31.02 4.10
C LYS A 51 -2.71 30.62 5.15
N LEU A 52 -2.37 30.83 6.41
CA LEU A 52 -3.26 30.73 7.56
C LEU A 52 -2.90 31.92 8.49
N ASP A 53 -3.90 32.49 9.16
CA ASP A 53 -3.88 33.72 9.98
C ASP A 53 -2.50 34.40 10.18
N ASN A 54 -2.24 35.41 9.35
CA ASN A 54 -1.05 36.29 9.34
C ASN A 54 0.34 35.61 9.21
N PHE A 55 0.43 34.29 9.03
CA PHE A 55 1.71 33.59 8.89
C PHE A 55 1.77 32.63 7.70
N ASP A 56 2.76 32.88 6.86
CA ASP A 56 3.15 32.02 5.74
C ASP A 56 3.95 30.80 6.27
N LEU A 57 3.26 29.66 6.45
CA LEU A 57 3.87 28.38 6.85
C LEU A 57 4.32 27.56 5.60
N PRO A 58 5.47 26.86 5.63
CA PRO A 58 5.86 25.94 4.56
C PRO A 58 4.86 24.81 4.34
N GLU A 59 4.55 24.50 3.08
CA GLU A 59 3.82 23.28 2.70
C GLU A 59 4.64 22.04 3.06
N ILE A 60 3.95 21.02 3.58
CA ILE A 60 4.54 19.71 3.87
C ILE A 60 4.27 18.79 2.68
N LYS A 61 5.31 18.09 2.22
CA LYS A 61 5.15 17.06 1.18
C LYS A 61 4.19 15.97 1.68
N ARG A 62 3.32 15.51 0.77
CA ARG A 62 2.35 14.44 1.01
C ARG A 62 2.58 13.30 0.02
N GLU A 63 2.63 12.08 0.55
CA GLU A 63 2.81 10.84 -0.22
C GLU A 63 2.42 9.64 0.66
N PHE A 64 1.57 8.73 0.16
CA PHE A 64 1.22 7.52 0.90
C PHE A 64 2.28 6.45 0.65
N ARG A 65 2.86 5.90 1.72
CA ARG A 65 3.96 4.93 1.65
C ARG A 65 3.60 3.74 2.52
N ALA A 66 3.06 2.71 1.87
CA ALA A 66 2.57 1.51 2.55
C ALA A 66 3.29 0.24 2.09
N VAL A 67 3.14 -0.82 2.88
CA VAL A 67 3.62 -2.16 2.57
C VAL A 67 2.55 -3.19 2.93
N TRP A 68 2.45 -4.26 2.16
CA TRP A 68 1.70 -5.44 2.60
C TRP A 68 2.55 -6.36 3.47
N ILE A 69 1.95 -6.85 4.54
CA ILE A 69 2.46 -7.91 5.39
C ILE A 69 1.44 -9.05 5.36
N ALA A 70 1.78 -10.12 4.65
CA ALA A 70 0.91 -11.28 4.48
C ALA A 70 1.13 -12.35 5.56
N SER A 71 0.04 -12.90 6.08
CA SER A 71 0.02 -13.98 7.08
C SER A 71 -0.29 -15.35 6.50
N VAL A 72 -0.98 -15.39 5.35
CA VAL A 72 -1.25 -16.65 4.63
C VAL A 72 0.05 -17.39 4.34
N ALA A 73 0.08 -18.68 4.67
CA ALA A 73 1.26 -19.55 4.55
C ALA A 73 2.54 -19.01 5.24
N ASN A 74 2.39 -18.14 6.26
CA ASN A 74 3.48 -17.52 7.01
C ASN A 74 4.52 -16.81 6.13
N ILE A 75 4.13 -16.27 4.96
CA ILE A 75 5.12 -15.73 4.01
C ILE A 75 5.79 -14.45 4.49
N ASN A 76 5.17 -13.67 5.40
CA ASN A 76 5.78 -12.50 6.02
C ASN A 76 5.67 -12.51 7.56
N TRP A 77 4.47 -12.46 8.14
CA TRP A 77 4.28 -12.42 9.60
C TRP A 77 3.03 -13.18 10.07
N PRO A 78 3.09 -13.94 11.17
CA PRO A 78 4.32 -14.31 11.88
C PRO A 78 5.20 -15.20 10.99
N SER A 79 6.52 -15.17 11.16
CA SER A 79 7.46 -15.89 10.26
C SER A 79 7.25 -17.41 10.25
N ARG A 80 6.68 -17.94 11.33
CA ARG A 80 6.22 -19.32 11.52
C ARG A 80 4.98 -19.32 12.41
N ASN A 81 4.19 -20.39 12.33
CA ASN A 81 2.97 -20.56 13.11
C ASN A 81 3.17 -21.21 14.50
N ASN A 82 4.41 -21.38 14.96
CA ASN A 82 4.74 -21.97 16.27
C ASN A 82 5.57 -21.04 17.17
N LEU A 83 5.56 -19.74 16.89
CA LEU A 83 6.26 -18.73 17.68
C LEU A 83 5.52 -18.47 19.00
N SER A 84 6.27 -18.19 20.07
CA SER A 84 5.68 -17.66 21.31
C SER A 84 5.12 -16.25 21.10
N VAL A 85 4.22 -15.81 21.97
CA VAL A 85 3.63 -14.46 21.89
C VAL A 85 4.68 -13.36 21.91
N ASP A 86 5.73 -13.50 22.72
CA ASP A 86 6.81 -12.52 22.75
C ASP A 86 7.61 -12.49 21.45
N GLN A 87 7.83 -13.64 20.80
CA GLN A 87 8.45 -13.71 19.47
C GLN A 87 7.56 -13.06 18.40
N GLN A 88 6.25 -13.33 18.40
CA GLN A 88 5.30 -12.72 17.47
C GLN A 88 5.28 -11.18 17.60
N LYS A 89 5.26 -10.69 18.85
CA LYS A 89 5.34 -9.25 19.18
C LYS A 89 6.70 -8.64 18.78
N GLN A 90 7.80 -9.36 19.02
CA GLN A 90 9.14 -8.90 18.66
C GLN A 90 9.32 -8.77 17.14
N GLU A 91 8.85 -9.74 16.36
CA GLU A 91 8.86 -9.66 14.90
C GLU A 91 8.02 -8.48 14.40
N ALA A 92 6.81 -8.28 14.96
CA ALA A 92 5.95 -7.15 14.60
C ALA A 92 6.64 -5.79 14.89
N ILE A 93 7.23 -5.62 16.08
CA ILE A 93 7.99 -4.43 16.45
C ILE A 93 9.18 -4.20 15.51
N GLN A 94 9.91 -5.25 15.13
CA GLN A 94 11.04 -5.14 14.20
C GLN A 94 10.60 -4.66 12.81
N LEU A 95 9.50 -5.20 12.29
CA LEU A 95 8.93 -4.78 11.00
C LEU A 95 8.43 -3.32 11.05
N LEU A 96 7.72 -2.92 12.11
CA LEU A 96 7.25 -1.54 12.30
C LEU A 96 8.41 -0.55 12.47
N ASN A 97 9.45 -0.91 13.21
CA ASN A 97 10.66 -0.08 13.35
C ASN A 97 11.36 0.11 11.99
N LEU A 98 11.52 -0.96 11.20
CA LEU A 98 12.09 -0.85 9.84
C LEU A 98 11.28 0.10 8.95
N LEU A 99 9.95 0.09 9.04
CA LEU A 99 9.09 0.99 8.27
C LEU A 99 9.28 2.46 8.67
N VAL A 100 9.37 2.75 9.98
CA VAL A 100 9.71 4.10 10.46
C VAL A 100 11.10 4.52 9.99
N ASP A 101 12.08 3.61 10.10
CA ASP A 101 13.45 3.87 9.68
C ASP A 101 13.54 4.13 8.17
N LEU A 102 12.69 3.54 7.35
CA LEU A 102 12.60 3.79 5.91
C LEU A 102 11.62 4.92 5.51
N ASN A 103 11.10 5.68 6.50
CA ASN A 103 10.14 6.77 6.31
C ASN A 103 8.83 6.36 5.58
N PHE A 104 8.35 5.12 5.79
CA PHE A 104 6.97 4.73 5.48
C PHE A 104 5.99 5.41 6.45
N ASN A 105 4.71 5.45 6.10
CA ASN A 105 3.65 6.05 6.93
C ASN A 105 2.38 5.20 7.07
N ALA A 106 2.34 3.99 6.50
CA ALA A 106 1.25 3.04 6.68
C ALA A 106 1.71 1.58 6.58
N VAL A 107 0.92 0.67 7.17
CA VAL A 107 1.09 -0.79 7.09
C VAL A 107 -0.25 -1.47 6.80
N ILE A 108 -0.24 -2.44 5.89
CA ILE A 108 -1.42 -3.24 5.52
C ILE A 108 -1.17 -4.69 5.94
N LEU A 109 -1.75 -5.12 7.05
CA LEU A 109 -1.53 -6.45 7.63
C LEU A 109 -2.69 -7.40 7.33
N GLN A 110 -2.39 -8.58 6.81
CA GLN A 110 -3.40 -9.62 6.60
C GLN A 110 -3.88 -10.23 7.92
N ILE A 111 -5.06 -9.82 8.38
CA ILE A 111 -5.67 -10.33 9.63
C ILE A 111 -6.74 -11.39 9.39
N ARG A 112 -7.17 -11.58 8.12
CA ARG A 112 -8.08 -12.65 7.69
C ARG A 112 -7.58 -13.31 6.39
N PRO A 113 -6.68 -14.31 6.46
CA PRO A 113 -6.08 -14.93 5.28
C PRO A 113 -6.97 -15.98 4.58
N SER A 114 -7.84 -16.67 5.32
CA SER A 114 -8.67 -17.78 4.81
C SER A 114 -9.89 -18.13 5.71
N ALA A 115 -10.77 -17.15 5.95
CA ALA A 115 -11.96 -17.29 6.82
C ALA A 115 -11.63 -17.70 8.27
N ASP A 116 -10.52 -17.16 8.74
CA ASP A 116 -9.91 -17.36 10.03
C ASP A 116 -9.25 -16.04 10.48
N ALA A 117 -9.09 -15.85 11.79
CA ALA A 117 -8.76 -14.54 12.39
C ALA A 117 -7.38 -14.53 13.09
N LEU A 118 -6.57 -13.50 12.83
CA LEU A 118 -5.39 -13.16 13.64
C LEU A 118 -5.75 -12.15 14.75
N TYR A 119 -6.95 -12.30 15.31
CA TYR A 119 -7.54 -11.45 16.35
C TYR A 119 -8.65 -12.21 17.06
N LYS A 120 -9.11 -11.71 18.23
CA LYS A 120 -10.19 -12.36 18.97
C LYS A 120 -11.54 -12.10 18.28
N SER A 121 -11.93 -12.99 17.38
CA SER A 121 -13.17 -12.89 16.60
C SER A 121 -14.31 -13.70 17.24
N PRO A 122 -15.54 -13.14 17.34
CA PRO A 122 -16.74 -13.89 17.69
C PRO A 122 -17.38 -14.58 16.46
N HIS A 123 -16.83 -14.39 15.26
CA HIS A 123 -17.44 -14.81 14.00
C HIS A 123 -16.64 -15.89 13.25
N GLU A 124 -15.33 -15.97 13.49
CA GLU A 124 -14.41 -16.88 12.78
C GLU A 124 -13.35 -17.45 13.73
N PRO A 125 -12.84 -18.67 13.49
CA PRO A 125 -11.85 -19.30 14.36
C PRO A 125 -10.50 -18.57 14.31
N TRP A 126 -9.70 -18.71 15.37
CA TRP A 126 -8.28 -18.30 15.34
C TRP A 126 -7.52 -18.96 14.18
N SER A 127 -6.62 -18.20 13.57
CA SER A 127 -5.92 -18.60 12.35
C SER A 127 -4.88 -19.70 12.58
N TYR A 128 -4.88 -20.68 11.67
CA TYR A 128 -3.83 -21.70 11.60
C TYR A 128 -2.42 -21.09 11.48
N PHE A 129 -2.30 -19.93 10.81
CA PHE A 129 -1.01 -19.28 10.59
C PHE A 129 -0.46 -18.58 11.85
N LEU A 130 -1.26 -18.46 12.92
CA LEU A 130 -0.84 -17.87 14.19
C LEU A 130 -0.30 -18.91 15.19
N THR A 131 -0.90 -20.11 15.25
CA THR A 131 -0.66 -21.11 16.30
C THR A 131 -0.46 -22.55 15.80
N GLY A 132 -0.61 -22.79 14.49
CA GLY A 132 -0.53 -24.13 13.91
C GLY A 132 -1.80 -24.97 14.10
N GLN A 133 -2.88 -24.40 14.65
CA GLN A 133 -4.15 -25.09 14.85
C GLN A 133 -5.34 -24.13 14.68
N ILE A 134 -6.28 -24.47 13.79
CA ILE A 134 -7.52 -23.70 13.58
C ILE A 134 -8.33 -23.66 14.88
N GLY A 135 -8.70 -22.46 15.32
CA GLY A 135 -9.49 -22.22 16.53
C GLY A 135 -8.67 -22.10 17.82
N GLN A 136 -7.36 -22.40 17.79
CA GLN A 136 -6.50 -22.29 18.96
C GLN A 136 -5.97 -20.86 19.13
N ALA A 137 -6.33 -20.21 20.24
CA ALA A 137 -5.78 -18.92 20.65
C ALA A 137 -4.27 -19.01 20.95
N PRO A 138 -3.49 -17.94 20.74
CA PRO A 138 -2.10 -17.87 21.18
C PRO A 138 -2.01 -17.96 22.72
N TYR A 139 -0.87 -18.42 23.25
CA TYR A 139 -0.66 -18.57 24.70
C TYR A 139 0.63 -17.85 25.17
N PRO A 140 0.57 -17.03 26.25
CA PRO A 140 -0.65 -16.55 26.93
C PRO A 140 -1.55 -15.74 25.98
N GLU A 141 -2.86 -15.70 26.22
CA GLU A 141 -3.79 -15.04 25.28
C GLU A 141 -3.46 -13.56 25.11
N TYR A 142 -3.39 -13.12 23.85
CA TYR A 142 -3.32 -11.71 23.47
C TYR A 142 -4.08 -11.51 22.16
N ASP A 143 -4.51 -10.27 21.88
CA ASP A 143 -5.08 -9.91 20.58
C ASP A 143 -3.98 -9.32 19.68
N PRO A 144 -3.59 -9.99 18.58
CA PRO A 144 -2.57 -9.46 17.70
C PRO A 144 -3.00 -8.24 16.88
N LEU A 145 -4.28 -8.10 16.53
CA LEU A 145 -4.77 -6.94 15.77
C LEU A 145 -4.69 -5.67 16.63
N GLU A 146 -5.13 -5.73 17.89
CA GLU A 146 -5.00 -4.60 18.81
C GLU A 146 -3.52 -4.22 19.02
N PHE A 147 -2.66 -5.21 19.26
CA PHE A 147 -1.22 -4.99 19.42
C PHE A 147 -0.58 -4.32 18.19
N TRP A 148 -0.91 -4.76 16.98
CA TRP A 148 -0.40 -4.18 15.75
C TRP A 148 -0.91 -2.74 15.51
N ILE A 149 -2.18 -2.44 15.85
CA ILE A 149 -2.73 -1.09 15.79
C ILE A 149 -1.98 -0.17 16.76
N GLU A 150 -1.91 -0.54 18.05
CA GLU A 150 -1.23 0.24 19.07
C GLU A 150 0.23 0.55 18.71
N GLU A 151 0.99 -0.47 18.30
CA GLU A 151 2.41 -0.30 17.95
C GLU A 151 2.60 0.50 16.65
N SER A 152 1.66 0.43 15.70
CA SER A 152 1.68 1.28 14.50
C SER A 152 1.40 2.75 14.87
N HIS A 153 0.38 2.99 15.69
CA HIS A 153 -0.03 4.33 16.12
C HIS A 153 1.04 5.02 16.97
N LYS A 154 1.67 4.34 17.94
CA LYS A 154 2.82 4.88 18.72
C LYS A 154 3.96 5.38 17.81
N ARG A 155 4.11 4.79 16.62
CA ARG A 155 5.11 5.13 15.61
C ARG A 155 4.65 6.16 14.57
N GLY A 156 3.36 6.50 14.55
CA GLY A 156 2.76 7.39 13.55
C GLY A 156 2.57 6.73 12.17
N LEU A 157 2.35 5.41 12.16
CA LEU A 157 1.98 4.64 10.97
C LEU A 157 0.46 4.40 10.97
N GLU A 158 -0.22 4.61 9.85
CA GLU A 158 -1.59 4.14 9.68
C GLU A 158 -1.64 2.61 9.67
N PHE A 159 -2.62 2.01 10.34
CA PHE A 159 -2.86 0.57 10.32
C PHE A 159 -4.10 0.23 9.48
N HIS A 160 -3.90 -0.56 8.44
CA HIS A 160 -4.95 -1.05 7.55
C HIS A 160 -5.13 -2.57 7.74
N ALA A 161 -6.32 -2.98 8.16
CA ALA A 161 -6.66 -4.40 8.30
C ALA A 161 -6.98 -5.01 6.93
N TRP A 162 -6.14 -5.94 6.47
CA TRP A 162 -6.37 -6.68 5.21
C TRP A 162 -7.09 -8.01 5.44
N LEU A 163 -8.18 -8.17 4.71
CA LEU A 163 -8.99 -9.38 4.65
C LEU A 163 -9.03 -9.90 3.22
N ASN A 164 -8.84 -11.20 3.06
CA ASN A 164 -9.35 -11.89 1.87
C ASN A 164 -10.86 -12.14 2.08
N PRO A 165 -11.78 -11.77 1.16
CA PRO A 165 -13.23 -11.84 1.42
C PRO A 165 -13.82 -13.25 1.28
N PHE A 166 -13.31 -14.10 0.39
CA PHE A 166 -14.01 -15.35 0.00
C PHE A 166 -13.20 -16.63 0.12
N ARG A 167 -11.87 -16.60 0.32
CA ARG A 167 -11.10 -17.83 0.61
C ARG A 167 -11.56 -18.41 1.95
N ALA A 168 -12.05 -19.64 1.94
CA ALA A 168 -12.58 -20.33 3.11
C ALA A 168 -11.59 -21.33 3.76
N HIS A 169 -10.59 -21.78 3.00
CA HIS A 169 -9.43 -22.53 3.51
C HIS A 169 -8.28 -22.45 2.51
N HIS A 170 -7.06 -22.16 2.97
CA HIS A 170 -5.86 -22.20 2.14
C HIS A 170 -5.25 -23.61 2.12
N SER A 171 -4.59 -24.02 1.03
CA SER A 171 -3.95 -25.35 0.92
C SER A 171 -2.92 -25.62 2.03
N ASN A 172 -2.29 -24.57 2.53
CA ASN A 172 -1.30 -24.62 3.61
C ASN A 172 -1.92 -24.32 5.00
N GLY A 173 -3.25 -24.23 5.12
CA GLY A 173 -3.98 -23.91 6.36
C GLY A 173 -4.16 -25.09 7.32
N GLY A 174 -3.34 -26.14 7.22
CA GLY A 174 -3.43 -27.33 8.04
C GLY A 174 -4.70 -28.18 7.80
N GLN A 175 -5.00 -29.02 8.80
CA GLN A 175 -6.18 -29.89 8.79
C GLN A 175 -7.47 -29.09 9.07
N ILE A 176 -8.50 -29.35 8.28
CA ILE A 176 -9.85 -28.80 8.48
C ILE A 176 -10.48 -29.45 9.73
N THR A 177 -10.56 -28.69 10.82
CA THR A 177 -11.18 -29.09 12.11
C THR A 177 -12.69 -28.76 12.13
N SER A 178 -13.40 -29.17 13.19
CA SER A 178 -14.78 -28.72 13.47
C SER A 178 -14.92 -27.19 13.56
N GLU A 179 -13.84 -26.51 13.95
CA GLU A 179 -13.85 -25.06 14.14
C GLU A 179 -13.76 -24.27 12.84
N SER A 180 -13.26 -24.89 11.76
CA SER A 180 -13.12 -24.28 10.45
C SER A 180 -14.48 -23.89 9.84
N MET A 181 -14.51 -22.74 9.17
CA MET A 181 -15.69 -22.31 8.40
C MET A 181 -16.11 -23.31 7.32
N VAL A 182 -15.18 -24.13 6.79
CA VAL A 182 -15.50 -25.24 5.88
C VAL A 182 -16.45 -26.28 6.52
N LYS A 183 -16.40 -26.46 7.85
CA LYS A 183 -17.30 -27.35 8.58
C LYS A 183 -18.53 -26.64 9.14
N LYS A 184 -18.41 -25.36 9.51
CA LYS A 184 -19.52 -24.55 10.03
C LYS A 184 -20.46 -24.00 8.95
N SER A 185 -20.00 -23.92 7.70
CA SER A 185 -20.76 -23.36 6.56
C SER A 185 -20.54 -24.16 5.27
N PRO A 186 -20.72 -25.50 5.27
CA PRO A 186 -20.43 -26.35 4.11
C PRO A 186 -21.35 -26.08 2.91
N ASP A 187 -22.47 -25.41 3.17
CA ASP A 187 -23.60 -25.26 2.27
C ASP A 187 -23.43 -24.15 1.21
N ASN A 188 -22.45 -23.28 1.43
CA ASN A 188 -22.04 -22.14 0.61
C ASN A 188 -20.51 -22.09 0.43
N ILE A 189 -19.80 -23.21 0.66
CA ILE A 189 -18.37 -23.36 0.43
C ILE A 189 -18.13 -24.49 -0.56
N VAL A 190 -17.29 -24.23 -1.57
CA VAL A 190 -16.88 -25.21 -2.57
C VAL A 190 -15.40 -25.59 -2.41
N LYS A 191 -15.10 -26.87 -2.66
CA LYS A 191 -13.72 -27.37 -2.73
C LYS A 191 -13.17 -27.21 -4.15
N LEU A 192 -11.99 -26.63 -4.28
CA LEU A 192 -11.27 -26.50 -5.54
C LEU A 192 -10.23 -27.63 -5.70
N LYS A 193 -9.84 -27.95 -6.95
CA LYS A 193 -8.90 -29.06 -7.23
C LYS A 193 -7.52 -28.88 -6.59
N ASN A 194 -7.04 -27.65 -6.43
CA ASN A 194 -5.76 -27.36 -5.78
C ASN A 194 -5.78 -27.55 -4.25
N GLY A 195 -6.90 -28.02 -3.68
CA GLY A 195 -7.06 -28.26 -2.24
C GLY A 195 -7.53 -27.04 -1.44
N MET A 196 -7.63 -25.86 -2.05
CA MET A 196 -8.26 -24.70 -1.41
C MET A 196 -9.78 -24.86 -1.34
N TYR A 197 -10.39 -24.14 -0.41
CA TYR A 197 -11.84 -24.01 -0.31
C TYR A 197 -12.21 -22.54 -0.45
N TRP A 198 -13.34 -22.28 -1.10
CA TRP A 198 -13.82 -20.94 -1.42
C TRP A 198 -15.28 -20.83 -1.03
N PHE A 199 -15.67 -19.74 -0.38
CA PHE A 199 -17.08 -19.38 -0.28
C PHE A 199 -17.62 -19.02 -1.66
N ASP A 200 -18.88 -19.36 -1.92
CA ASP A 200 -19.60 -18.88 -3.10
C ASP A 200 -19.91 -17.38 -2.96
N PRO A 201 -19.33 -16.48 -3.78
CA PRO A 201 -19.54 -15.04 -3.67
C PRO A 201 -20.97 -14.59 -3.99
N ALA A 202 -21.77 -15.44 -4.66
CA ALA A 202 -23.16 -15.17 -5.00
C ALA A 202 -24.18 -15.64 -3.93
N ASP A 203 -23.73 -16.34 -2.88
CA ASP A 203 -24.60 -16.70 -1.76
C ASP A 203 -24.68 -15.55 -0.75
N ASP A 204 -25.88 -15.05 -0.45
CA ASP A 204 -26.07 -13.95 0.49
C ASP A 204 -25.55 -14.26 1.90
N ARG A 205 -25.48 -15.55 2.30
CA ARG A 205 -24.90 -15.98 3.59
C ARG A 205 -23.39 -15.80 3.62
N THR A 206 -22.71 -15.96 2.47
CA THR A 206 -21.28 -15.63 2.31
C THR A 206 -21.06 -14.13 2.51
N GLN A 207 -21.84 -13.30 1.80
CA GLN A 207 -21.72 -11.85 1.85
C GLN A 207 -21.98 -11.32 3.26
N GLU A 208 -22.97 -11.90 3.96
CA GLU A 208 -23.30 -11.57 5.34
C GLU A 208 -22.19 -11.98 6.34
N GLN A 209 -21.57 -13.14 6.17
CA GLN A 209 -20.44 -13.58 7.01
C GLN A 209 -19.25 -12.61 6.88
N ALA A 210 -18.86 -12.27 5.65
CA ALA A 210 -17.75 -11.34 5.41
C ALA A 210 -18.06 -9.92 5.93
N LEU A 211 -19.32 -9.47 5.79
CA LEU A 211 -19.74 -8.17 6.34
C LEU A 211 -19.71 -8.16 7.88
N LYS A 212 -20.18 -9.21 8.55
CA LYS A 212 -20.12 -9.31 10.03
C LYS A 212 -18.69 -9.15 10.54
N VAL A 213 -17.74 -9.83 9.91
CA VAL A 213 -16.30 -9.71 10.21
C VAL A 213 -15.81 -8.26 10.03
N VAL A 214 -16.17 -7.58 8.94
CA VAL A 214 -15.80 -6.17 8.73
C VAL A 214 -16.43 -5.25 9.78
N LYS A 215 -17.73 -5.41 10.11
CA LYS A 215 -18.42 -4.60 11.12
C LYS A 215 -17.87 -4.82 12.53
N ASP A 216 -17.50 -6.06 12.85
CA ASP A 216 -16.82 -6.42 14.10
C ASP A 216 -15.47 -5.70 14.23
N ILE A 217 -14.62 -5.76 13.19
CA ILE A 217 -13.34 -5.06 13.17
C ILE A 217 -13.53 -3.54 13.29
N VAL A 218 -14.40 -2.95 12.47
CA VAL A 218 -14.63 -1.50 12.44
C VAL A 218 -15.26 -1.01 13.74
N SER A 219 -16.00 -1.83 14.49
CA SER A 219 -16.60 -1.38 15.76
C SER A 219 -15.57 -1.37 16.88
N ARG A 220 -14.91 -2.50 17.10
CA ARG A 220 -14.06 -2.73 18.28
C ARG A 220 -12.67 -2.12 18.17
N TYR A 221 -12.06 -2.11 16.99
CA TYR A 221 -10.66 -1.72 16.81
C TYR A 221 -10.51 -0.31 16.24
N ASN A 222 -9.39 0.35 16.55
CA ASN A 222 -9.04 1.67 16.00
C ASN A 222 -8.25 1.56 14.69
N VAL A 223 -8.82 0.88 13.69
CA VAL A 223 -8.21 0.79 12.36
C VAL A 223 -8.30 2.12 11.61
N ASP A 224 -7.29 2.46 10.82
CA ASP A 224 -7.33 3.61 9.89
C ASP A 224 -7.94 3.22 8.54
N GLY A 225 -7.90 1.93 8.21
CA GLY A 225 -8.57 1.40 7.04
C GLY A 225 -8.86 -0.10 7.06
N ILE A 226 -9.78 -0.49 6.18
CA ILE A 226 -10.05 -1.86 5.75
C ILE A 226 -9.48 -2.03 4.33
N HIS A 227 -8.90 -3.19 4.05
CA HIS A 227 -8.27 -3.51 2.76
C HIS A 227 -8.72 -4.87 2.25
N PHE A 228 -9.19 -4.95 1.00
CA PHE A 228 -9.36 -6.22 0.28
C PHE A 228 -8.31 -6.38 -0.83
N ASP A 229 -7.92 -7.62 -1.11
CA ASP A 229 -7.00 -7.99 -2.21
C ASP A 229 -7.76 -8.28 -3.53
N ASP A 230 -7.11 -8.97 -4.48
CA ASP A 230 -7.63 -9.28 -5.82
C ASP A 230 -8.57 -10.50 -5.87
N TYR A 231 -8.77 -11.20 -4.75
CA TYR A 231 -9.39 -12.52 -4.72
C TYR A 231 -10.92 -12.46 -4.52
N PHE A 232 -11.62 -12.22 -5.63
CA PHE A 232 -13.08 -12.28 -5.70
C PHE A 232 -13.56 -13.71 -6.02
N TYR A 233 -13.82 -14.01 -7.28
CA TYR A 233 -13.81 -15.41 -7.73
C TYR A 233 -12.36 -15.89 -7.88
N PRO A 234 -12.07 -17.18 -7.68
CA PRO A 234 -10.71 -17.70 -7.78
C PRO A 234 -10.29 -17.87 -9.25
N TYR A 235 -8.97 -17.74 -9.49
CA TYR A 235 -8.31 -18.13 -10.73
C TYR A 235 -8.72 -19.56 -11.16
N ALA A 236 -9.04 -19.76 -12.44
CA ALA A 236 -9.56 -21.03 -12.96
C ALA A 236 -8.58 -22.22 -12.76
N GLU A 237 -7.29 -21.92 -12.72
CA GLU A 237 -6.19 -22.83 -12.37
C GLU A 237 -6.41 -23.51 -11.02
N TYR A 238 -7.05 -22.84 -10.05
CA TYR A 238 -7.31 -23.41 -8.73
C TYR A 238 -8.31 -24.57 -8.82
N ASN A 239 -9.20 -24.54 -9.82
CA ASN A 239 -10.09 -25.65 -10.18
C ASN A 239 -9.54 -26.48 -11.36
N GLY A 240 -8.25 -26.37 -11.67
CA GLY A 240 -7.58 -27.03 -12.79
C GLY A 240 -8.25 -26.74 -14.12
N GLY A 241 -8.37 -25.45 -14.47
CA GLY A 241 -8.90 -24.93 -15.73
C GLY A 241 -10.42 -25.06 -15.91
N LYS A 242 -11.16 -25.50 -14.88
CA LYS A 242 -12.62 -25.59 -14.93
C LYS A 242 -13.27 -24.35 -14.30
N ASP A 243 -14.46 -24.00 -14.78
CA ASP A 243 -15.28 -22.92 -14.23
C ASP A 243 -15.56 -23.13 -12.72
N PHE A 244 -15.86 -22.03 -12.01
CA PHE A 244 -16.19 -22.05 -10.59
C PHE A 244 -17.50 -22.81 -10.33
N PRO A 245 -17.57 -23.73 -9.35
CA PRO A 245 -18.71 -24.65 -9.20
C PRO A 245 -19.91 -24.05 -8.43
N ASP A 246 -20.28 -22.80 -8.68
CA ASP A 246 -21.47 -22.10 -8.12
C ASP A 246 -22.81 -22.56 -8.73
N TYR A 247 -22.93 -23.83 -9.12
CA TYR A 247 -24.12 -24.35 -9.80
C TYR A 247 -25.40 -24.23 -8.94
N LYS A 248 -25.28 -24.32 -7.60
CA LYS A 248 -26.40 -24.24 -6.65
C LYS A 248 -27.04 -22.85 -6.66
N SER A 249 -26.26 -21.81 -6.39
CA SER A 249 -26.69 -20.42 -6.38
C SER A 249 -27.11 -19.94 -7.77
N TRP A 250 -26.39 -20.36 -8.83
CA TRP A 250 -26.76 -20.08 -10.21
C TRP A 250 -28.13 -20.67 -10.59
N THR A 251 -28.38 -21.94 -10.25
CA THR A 251 -29.68 -22.59 -10.52
C THR A 251 -30.81 -21.90 -9.78
N LEU A 252 -30.60 -21.52 -8.51
CA LEU A 252 -31.60 -20.77 -7.72
C LEU A 252 -31.90 -19.40 -8.33
N TYR A 253 -30.88 -18.67 -8.81
CA TYR A 253 -31.06 -17.41 -9.52
C TYR A 253 -31.87 -17.56 -10.82
N GLN A 254 -31.59 -18.60 -11.62
CA GLN A 254 -32.37 -18.89 -12.83
C GLN A 254 -33.84 -19.24 -12.48
N GLN A 255 -34.06 -20.07 -11.46
CA GLN A 255 -35.40 -20.47 -11.00
C GLN A 255 -36.22 -19.30 -10.45
N SER A 256 -35.57 -18.29 -9.85
CA SER A 256 -36.22 -17.05 -9.40
C SER A 256 -36.46 -16.02 -10.52
N GLY A 257 -36.31 -16.40 -11.80
CA GLY A 257 -36.53 -15.51 -12.94
C GLY A 257 -35.32 -14.64 -13.33
N GLY A 258 -34.10 -15.00 -12.93
CA GLY A 258 -32.88 -14.28 -13.25
C GLY A 258 -32.57 -14.23 -14.74
N THR A 259 -32.27 -13.04 -15.27
CA THR A 259 -32.10 -12.77 -16.71
C THR A 259 -30.67 -12.41 -17.15
N LEU A 260 -29.76 -12.18 -16.21
CA LEU A 260 -28.35 -11.85 -16.53
C LEU A 260 -27.61 -13.06 -17.09
N SER A 261 -26.56 -12.82 -17.87
CA SER A 261 -25.56 -13.87 -18.15
C SER A 261 -24.91 -14.30 -16.83
N ARG A 262 -24.43 -15.55 -16.74
CA ARG A 262 -23.74 -16.03 -15.51
C ARG A 262 -22.54 -15.14 -15.15
N ALA A 263 -21.83 -14.61 -16.14
CA ALA A 263 -20.70 -13.70 -15.92
C ALA A 263 -21.15 -12.33 -15.34
N ASP A 264 -22.25 -11.77 -15.85
CA ASP A 264 -22.80 -10.50 -15.34
C ASP A 264 -23.46 -10.66 -13.97
N TRP A 265 -24.08 -11.82 -13.72
CA TRP A 265 -24.61 -12.19 -12.40
C TRP A 265 -23.48 -12.33 -11.37
N ARG A 266 -22.35 -13.00 -11.71
CA ARG A 266 -21.17 -13.07 -10.82
C ARG A 266 -20.62 -11.68 -10.50
N ARG A 267 -20.39 -10.84 -11.51
CA ARG A 267 -19.98 -9.43 -11.34
C ARG A 267 -20.99 -8.65 -10.48
N GLY A 268 -22.29 -8.78 -10.77
CA GLY A 268 -23.37 -8.11 -10.06
C GLY A 268 -23.40 -8.44 -8.56
N ASN A 269 -23.13 -9.69 -8.18
CA ASN A 269 -23.02 -10.10 -6.77
C ASN A 269 -21.80 -9.49 -6.07
N VAL A 270 -20.63 -9.51 -6.71
CA VAL A 270 -19.43 -8.85 -6.16
C VAL A 270 -19.63 -7.34 -6.03
N ASN A 271 -20.27 -6.71 -7.03
CA ASN A 271 -20.62 -5.29 -7.02
C ASN A 271 -21.57 -4.93 -5.87
N LYS A 272 -22.64 -5.73 -5.67
CA LYS A 272 -23.58 -5.62 -4.53
C LYS A 272 -22.84 -5.71 -3.19
N PHE A 273 -21.98 -6.72 -3.05
CA PHE A 273 -21.20 -6.95 -1.83
C PHE A 273 -20.29 -5.76 -1.51
N LEU A 274 -19.48 -5.30 -2.47
CA LEU A 274 -18.52 -4.22 -2.24
C LEU A 274 -19.18 -2.87 -1.96
N LYS A 275 -20.28 -2.55 -2.63
CA LYS A 275 -21.07 -1.36 -2.29
C LYS A 275 -21.58 -1.45 -0.84
N ARG A 276 -22.13 -2.60 -0.45
CA ARG A 276 -22.64 -2.83 0.92
C ARG A 276 -21.52 -2.71 1.97
N ILE A 277 -20.34 -3.26 1.70
CA ILE A 277 -19.15 -3.12 2.56
C ILE A 277 -18.78 -1.63 2.73
N TYR A 278 -18.68 -0.87 1.64
CA TYR A 278 -18.39 0.56 1.72
C TYR A 278 -19.43 1.33 2.52
N ASP A 279 -20.72 1.18 2.18
CA ASP A 279 -21.83 1.87 2.85
C ASP A 279 -21.83 1.59 4.37
N GLU A 280 -21.65 0.34 4.78
CA GLU A 280 -21.65 -0.09 6.19
C GLU A 280 -20.42 0.42 6.96
N ILE A 281 -19.22 0.41 6.35
CA ILE A 281 -18.03 1.04 6.96
C ILE A 281 -18.28 2.54 7.16
N LYS A 282 -18.78 3.25 6.13
CA LYS A 282 -19.05 4.70 6.20
C LYS A 282 -20.12 5.06 7.22
N ALA A 283 -21.16 4.23 7.36
CA ALA A 283 -22.22 4.41 8.35
C ALA A 283 -21.74 4.19 9.80
N GLN A 284 -20.77 3.30 10.00
CA GLN A 284 -20.31 2.91 11.33
C GLN A 284 -19.14 3.78 11.84
N LYS A 285 -18.12 4.03 11.01
CA LYS A 285 -17.03 4.97 11.27
C LYS A 285 -16.59 5.60 9.95
N ASN A 286 -17.09 6.81 9.67
CA ASN A 286 -16.87 7.48 8.39
C ASN A 286 -15.36 7.66 8.06
N ASP A 287 -14.53 7.87 9.08
CA ASP A 287 -13.09 8.09 8.99
C ASP A 287 -12.22 6.84 8.83
N VAL A 288 -12.81 5.64 8.76
CA VAL A 288 -12.09 4.40 8.43
C VAL A 288 -12.08 4.20 6.92
N LYS A 289 -10.91 4.31 6.27
CA LYS A 289 -10.80 4.21 4.81
C LYS A 289 -11.13 2.79 4.32
N PHE A 290 -11.95 2.62 3.28
CA PHE A 290 -12.05 1.34 2.57
C PHE A 290 -11.19 1.38 1.30
N GLY A 291 -10.44 0.31 1.01
CA GLY A 291 -9.74 0.22 -0.26
C GLY A 291 -9.52 -1.20 -0.73
N ILE A 292 -9.22 -1.31 -2.01
CA ILE A 292 -9.13 -2.58 -2.73
C ILE A 292 -7.85 -2.59 -3.55
N SER A 293 -7.17 -3.74 -3.57
CA SER A 293 -5.99 -4.02 -4.39
C SER A 293 -6.33 -5.02 -5.52
N PRO A 294 -7.03 -4.58 -6.58
CA PRO A 294 -7.40 -5.44 -7.68
C PRO A 294 -6.20 -5.70 -8.60
N PHE A 295 -6.36 -6.66 -9.52
CA PHE A 295 -5.36 -6.90 -10.57
C PHE A 295 -5.10 -5.63 -11.39
N GLY A 296 -3.87 -5.44 -11.89
CA GLY A 296 -3.49 -4.22 -12.59
C GLY A 296 -4.19 -3.98 -13.93
N ILE A 297 -4.75 -5.02 -14.56
CA ILE A 297 -5.42 -4.96 -15.87
C ILE A 297 -6.92 -5.20 -15.67
N TRP A 298 -7.77 -4.24 -16.05
CA TRP A 298 -9.23 -4.44 -16.06
C TRP A 298 -9.63 -5.44 -17.16
N LYS A 299 -9.29 -5.10 -18.41
CA LYS A 299 -9.44 -5.93 -19.61
C LYS A 299 -8.25 -5.67 -20.55
N PRO A 300 -7.76 -6.68 -21.30
CA PRO A 300 -6.82 -6.46 -22.40
C PRO A 300 -7.35 -5.46 -23.42
N GLY A 301 -6.46 -4.64 -23.99
CA GLY A 301 -6.81 -3.52 -24.85
C GLY A 301 -7.22 -2.23 -24.13
N PHE A 302 -7.26 -2.22 -22.79
CA PHE A 302 -7.56 -1.03 -21.98
C PHE A 302 -6.40 -0.72 -21.01
N PRO A 303 -5.61 0.36 -21.26
CA PRO A 303 -5.56 1.16 -22.47
C PRO A 303 -5.05 0.39 -23.71
N THR A 304 -5.16 1.00 -24.89
CA THR A 304 -4.78 0.36 -26.17
C THR A 304 -3.33 -0.14 -26.13
N GLY A 305 -3.12 -1.38 -26.57
CA GLY A 305 -1.81 -2.04 -26.58
C GLY A 305 -1.54 -2.95 -25.38
N ILE A 306 -2.26 -2.78 -24.26
CA ILE A 306 -2.12 -3.66 -23.08
C ILE A 306 -2.63 -5.08 -23.37
N LYS A 307 -1.89 -6.07 -22.86
CA LYS A 307 -2.15 -7.51 -23.00
C LYS A 307 -2.02 -8.20 -21.64
N GLY A 308 -2.79 -9.25 -21.38
CA GLY A 308 -2.70 -10.04 -20.14
C GLY A 308 -4.00 -10.79 -19.88
N SER A 309 -4.18 -11.25 -18.64
CA SER A 309 -5.48 -11.73 -18.14
C SER A 309 -6.47 -10.57 -17.93
N SER A 310 -7.75 -10.87 -18.04
CA SER A 310 -8.87 -9.96 -17.75
C SER A 310 -9.46 -10.27 -16.39
N GLN A 311 -9.25 -9.41 -15.39
CA GLN A 311 -9.92 -9.60 -14.09
C GLN A 311 -11.45 -9.49 -14.19
N TYR A 312 -11.95 -8.71 -15.16
CA TYR A 312 -13.38 -8.51 -15.37
C TYR A 312 -14.04 -9.78 -15.91
N ASP A 313 -13.36 -10.52 -16.80
CA ASP A 313 -13.91 -11.74 -17.42
C ASP A 313 -13.53 -13.03 -16.65
N GLU A 314 -12.34 -13.09 -16.03
CA GLU A 314 -11.82 -14.30 -15.37
C GLU A 314 -12.11 -14.33 -13.86
N LEU A 315 -11.94 -13.19 -13.16
CA LEU A 315 -12.14 -13.07 -11.70
C LEU A 315 -13.49 -12.44 -11.33
N TYR A 316 -14.28 -12.04 -12.33
CA TYR A 316 -15.56 -11.34 -12.21
C TYR A 316 -15.48 -10.07 -11.33
N ALA A 317 -14.31 -9.41 -11.38
CA ALA A 317 -14.00 -8.20 -10.63
C ALA A 317 -14.20 -6.95 -11.51
N ASP A 318 -15.30 -6.23 -11.32
CA ASP A 318 -15.54 -4.96 -12.02
C ASP A 318 -14.89 -3.76 -11.32
N ALA A 319 -13.57 -3.85 -11.13
CA ALA A 319 -12.77 -2.85 -10.41
C ALA A 319 -12.92 -1.43 -10.95
N LYS A 320 -13.14 -1.30 -12.27
CA LYS A 320 -13.45 -0.03 -12.95
C LYS A 320 -14.75 0.58 -12.43
N LEU A 321 -15.82 -0.19 -12.28
CA LEU A 321 -17.08 0.31 -11.72
C LEU A 321 -16.90 0.80 -10.28
N TRP A 322 -16.18 0.06 -9.43
CA TRP A 322 -16.00 0.43 -8.02
C TRP A 322 -15.25 1.77 -7.88
N LEU A 323 -14.23 1.98 -8.71
CA LEU A 323 -13.52 3.26 -8.82
C LEU A 323 -14.41 4.38 -9.40
N ASN A 324 -15.07 4.14 -10.54
CA ASN A 324 -15.95 5.12 -11.20
C ASN A 324 -17.13 5.56 -10.30
N GLN A 325 -17.62 4.68 -9.42
CA GLN A 325 -18.71 4.98 -8.48
C GLN A 325 -18.21 5.51 -7.13
N GLY A 326 -16.93 5.28 -6.79
CA GLY A 326 -16.33 5.71 -5.53
C GLY A 326 -16.77 4.87 -4.33
N TRP A 327 -17.04 3.57 -4.52
CA TRP A 327 -17.33 2.57 -3.47
C TRP A 327 -16.06 2.10 -2.74
N ILE A 328 -15.09 3.00 -2.66
CA ILE A 328 -13.75 2.89 -2.08
C ILE A 328 -13.28 4.31 -1.77
N ASP A 329 -12.37 4.42 -0.81
CA ASP A 329 -11.61 5.63 -0.51
C ASP A 329 -10.22 5.58 -1.18
N TYR A 330 -9.61 4.40 -1.31
CA TYR A 330 -8.36 4.23 -2.05
C TYR A 330 -8.37 3.01 -2.97
N PHE A 331 -7.67 3.12 -4.09
CA PHE A 331 -7.55 2.11 -5.13
C PHE A 331 -6.09 1.77 -5.36
N THR A 332 -5.76 0.48 -5.34
CA THR A 332 -4.37 0.01 -5.38
C THR A 332 -4.20 -1.04 -6.48
N PRO A 333 -4.24 -0.65 -7.77
CA PRO A 333 -4.10 -1.62 -8.85
C PRO A 333 -2.72 -2.28 -8.79
N GLN A 334 -2.67 -3.59 -8.89
CA GLN A 334 -1.44 -4.38 -8.81
C GLN A 334 -0.62 -4.24 -10.10
N LEU A 335 0.15 -3.16 -10.22
CA LEU A 335 0.96 -2.80 -11.40
C LEU A 335 2.33 -3.48 -11.35
N TYR A 336 2.34 -4.82 -11.31
CA TYR A 336 3.53 -5.64 -11.06
C TYR A 336 4.40 -5.89 -12.31
N TRP A 337 4.60 -4.86 -13.14
CA TRP A 337 5.36 -4.94 -14.39
C TRP A 337 6.20 -3.67 -14.59
N PRO A 338 7.38 -3.79 -15.22
CA PRO A 338 8.29 -2.65 -15.46
C PRO A 338 7.66 -1.49 -16.23
N VAL A 339 8.25 -0.31 -16.04
CA VAL A 339 7.94 0.93 -16.77
C VAL A 339 7.96 0.71 -18.28
N ASP A 340 9.01 0.05 -18.79
CA ASP A 340 9.22 -0.18 -20.23
C ASP A 340 8.57 -1.47 -20.75
N SER A 341 7.70 -2.11 -19.98
CA SER A 341 7.02 -3.35 -20.38
C SER A 341 6.15 -3.14 -21.62
N GLN A 342 6.48 -3.84 -22.71
CA GLN A 342 5.81 -3.68 -24.01
C GLN A 342 4.35 -4.18 -24.05
N GLY A 343 3.93 -4.99 -23.07
CA GLY A 343 2.56 -5.51 -22.98
C GLY A 343 1.80 -5.08 -21.72
N GLN A 344 2.51 -4.61 -20.69
CA GLN A 344 1.95 -4.21 -19.38
C GLN A 344 2.71 -2.99 -18.84
N SER A 345 2.86 -1.93 -19.62
CA SER A 345 3.64 -0.75 -19.22
C SER A 345 3.03 -0.08 -17.99
N PHE A 346 3.82 0.03 -16.92
CA PHE A 346 3.44 0.70 -15.67
C PHE A 346 2.82 2.10 -15.87
N PRO A 347 3.48 3.07 -16.55
CA PRO A 347 2.91 4.41 -16.74
C PRO A 347 1.61 4.41 -17.53
N LEU A 348 1.45 3.54 -18.54
CA LEU A 348 0.20 3.47 -19.32
C LEU A 348 -0.96 2.96 -18.47
N LEU A 349 -0.73 1.91 -17.68
CA LEU A 349 -1.74 1.38 -16.75
C LEU A 349 -2.09 2.39 -15.65
N LEU A 350 -1.08 3.05 -15.05
CA LEU A 350 -1.31 4.04 -14.00
C LEU A 350 -2.07 5.26 -14.52
N GLN A 351 -1.71 5.78 -15.70
CA GLN A 351 -2.43 6.89 -16.33
C GLN A 351 -3.88 6.51 -16.61
N TRP A 352 -4.14 5.34 -17.18
CA TRP A 352 -5.50 4.88 -17.47
C TRP A 352 -6.35 4.74 -16.19
N TRP A 353 -5.81 4.16 -15.11
CA TRP A 353 -6.51 4.14 -13.83
C TRP A 353 -6.72 5.53 -13.22
N SER A 354 -5.83 6.49 -13.48
CA SER A 354 -6.03 7.89 -13.09
C SER A 354 -7.15 8.56 -13.90
N ASP A 355 -7.26 8.25 -15.19
CA ASP A 355 -8.31 8.79 -16.07
C ASP A 355 -9.69 8.21 -15.70
N GLU A 356 -9.75 6.96 -15.24
CA GLU A 356 -10.95 6.29 -14.73
C GLU A 356 -11.36 6.72 -13.29
N ASN A 357 -10.54 7.53 -12.62
CA ASN A 357 -10.82 7.99 -11.25
C ASN A 357 -11.78 9.19 -11.19
N THR A 358 -13.00 9.00 -11.72
CA THR A 358 -14.05 10.04 -11.85
C THR A 358 -14.55 10.62 -10.52
N LYS A 359 -14.18 10.02 -9.38
CA LYS A 359 -14.52 10.47 -8.02
C LYS A 359 -13.35 11.10 -7.26
N GLY A 360 -12.17 11.19 -7.87
CA GLY A 360 -10.98 11.76 -7.23
C GLY A 360 -10.57 11.03 -5.95
N ARG A 361 -10.77 9.71 -5.90
CA ARG A 361 -10.31 8.85 -4.79
C ARG A 361 -8.79 8.77 -4.77
N HIS A 362 -8.23 8.26 -3.69
CA HIS A 362 -6.80 7.98 -3.67
C HIS A 362 -6.47 6.86 -4.65
N LEU A 363 -5.41 7.02 -5.42
CA LEU A 363 -4.90 6.03 -6.36
C LEU A 363 -3.45 5.77 -5.99
N TRP A 364 -3.15 4.59 -5.44
CA TRP A 364 -1.82 4.26 -4.93
C TRP A 364 -1.41 2.89 -5.47
N PRO A 365 -0.71 2.80 -6.61
CA PRO A 365 -0.41 1.52 -7.27
C PRO A 365 0.38 0.56 -6.38
N GLY A 366 0.13 -0.74 -6.58
CA GLY A 366 0.92 -1.81 -5.99
C GLY A 366 2.22 -2.03 -6.78
N LEU A 367 3.37 -1.94 -6.12
CA LEU A 367 4.71 -2.19 -6.69
C LEU A 367 5.23 -3.56 -6.23
N ASN A 368 5.74 -4.41 -7.13
CA ASN A 368 6.20 -5.75 -6.76
C ASN A 368 7.71 -5.78 -6.44
N THR A 369 8.08 -5.42 -5.21
CA THR A 369 9.47 -5.43 -4.75
C THR A 369 10.05 -6.83 -4.51
N VAL A 370 9.21 -7.88 -4.49
CA VAL A 370 9.66 -9.28 -4.27
C VAL A 370 10.14 -9.93 -5.56
N ALA A 371 9.41 -9.75 -6.66
CA ALA A 371 9.66 -10.43 -7.94
C ALA A 371 9.71 -9.41 -9.10
N VAL A 372 10.53 -8.38 -8.95
CA VAL A 372 10.73 -7.33 -9.95
C VAL A 372 11.24 -7.95 -11.26
N LYS A 373 10.54 -7.74 -12.37
CA LYS A 373 10.88 -8.29 -13.69
C LYS A 373 11.89 -7.41 -14.45
N SER A 374 12.98 -7.01 -13.78
CA SER A 374 14.03 -6.14 -14.33
C SER A 374 15.42 -6.66 -13.98
N SER A 375 16.41 -6.40 -14.85
CA SER A 375 17.83 -6.70 -14.58
C SER A 375 18.44 -5.80 -13.51
N ASN A 376 17.80 -4.67 -13.19
CA ASN A 376 18.14 -3.82 -12.04
C ASN A 376 16.88 -3.56 -11.19
N PRO A 377 16.51 -4.51 -10.29
CA PRO A 377 15.30 -4.42 -9.48
C PRO A 377 15.17 -3.12 -8.67
N VAL A 378 16.27 -2.64 -8.10
CA VAL A 378 16.28 -1.45 -7.23
C VAL A 378 16.03 -0.18 -8.03
N SER A 379 16.70 -0.04 -9.18
CA SER A 379 16.47 1.10 -10.08
C SER A 379 15.10 1.07 -10.73
N GLU A 380 14.49 -0.10 -10.93
CA GLU A 380 13.14 -0.18 -11.52
C GLU A 380 12.08 0.33 -10.53
N ILE A 381 12.12 -0.11 -9.27
CA ILE A 381 11.20 0.38 -8.23
C ILE A 381 11.35 1.90 -8.02
N ALA A 382 12.58 2.42 -8.04
CA ALA A 382 12.80 3.87 -7.98
C ALA A 382 12.14 4.63 -9.17
N ARG A 383 12.19 4.05 -10.38
CA ARG A 383 11.50 4.61 -11.57
C ARG A 383 9.97 4.51 -11.44
N GLU A 384 9.44 3.41 -10.93
CA GLU A 384 7.99 3.24 -10.69
C GLU A 384 7.47 4.30 -9.70
N ILE A 385 8.20 4.58 -8.62
CA ILE A 385 7.91 5.66 -7.66
C ILE A 385 7.94 7.03 -8.35
N ASP A 386 8.99 7.35 -9.10
CA ASP A 386 9.12 8.65 -9.77
C ASP A 386 8.08 8.86 -10.89
N VAL A 387 7.69 7.82 -11.61
CA VAL A 387 6.55 7.84 -12.56
C VAL A 387 5.24 8.09 -11.81
N THR A 388 5.03 7.44 -10.68
CA THR A 388 3.84 7.60 -9.84
C THR A 388 3.68 9.04 -9.37
N ARG A 389 4.76 9.67 -8.91
CA ARG A 389 4.83 11.10 -8.55
C ARG A 389 4.51 12.04 -9.71
N GLN A 390 5.01 11.75 -10.91
CA GLN A 390 4.78 12.58 -12.10
C GLN A 390 3.31 12.57 -12.53
N ILE A 391 2.66 11.40 -12.50
CA ILE A 391 1.26 11.23 -12.90
C ILE A 391 0.33 11.81 -11.81
N LEU A 392 0.48 11.37 -10.55
CA LEU A 392 -0.48 11.64 -9.46
C LEU A 392 -0.23 12.95 -8.69
N LYS A 393 0.97 13.52 -8.79
CA LYS A 393 1.33 14.85 -8.25
C LYS A 393 1.05 14.96 -6.74
N LYS A 394 0.06 15.78 -6.33
CA LYS A 394 -0.22 16.08 -4.92
C LYS A 394 -0.86 14.93 -4.12
N ASN A 395 -1.46 13.95 -4.81
CA ASN A 395 -2.13 12.80 -4.19
C ASN A 395 -1.34 11.49 -4.35
N THR A 396 -0.04 11.60 -4.70
CA THR A 396 0.85 10.46 -4.97
C THR A 396 0.98 9.52 -3.77
N GLY A 397 1.41 8.30 -4.06
CA GLY A 397 1.70 7.25 -3.09
C GLY A 397 1.60 5.88 -3.72
N GLU A 398 2.10 4.88 -3.01
CA GLU A 398 2.28 3.53 -3.53
C GLU A 398 2.30 2.49 -2.40
N VAL A 399 2.08 1.23 -2.77
CA VAL A 399 2.03 0.11 -1.83
C VAL A 399 2.98 -1.00 -2.27
N HIS A 400 3.92 -1.38 -1.39
CA HIS A 400 4.95 -2.37 -1.71
C HIS A 400 4.47 -3.79 -1.45
N TRP A 401 4.39 -4.62 -2.51
CA TRP A 401 4.20 -6.08 -2.45
C TRP A 401 5.54 -6.80 -2.48
N SER A 402 6.02 -7.35 -1.37
CA SER A 402 5.56 -7.21 0.02
C SER A 402 6.74 -6.83 0.91
N ILE A 403 6.55 -6.77 2.22
CA ILE A 403 7.65 -6.50 3.17
C ILE A 403 8.86 -7.45 3.00
N ALA A 404 8.67 -8.62 2.40
CA ALA A 404 9.76 -9.53 2.01
C ALA A 404 10.75 -8.91 1.00
N GLY A 405 10.27 -8.11 0.04
CA GLY A 405 11.10 -7.46 -0.98
C GLY A 405 11.99 -6.35 -0.43
N ILE A 406 11.65 -5.83 0.76
CA ILE A 406 12.40 -4.81 1.48
C ILE A 406 13.31 -5.48 2.53
N THR A 407 12.76 -6.32 3.41
CA THR A 407 13.50 -6.99 4.50
C THR A 407 14.65 -7.88 3.99
N LYS A 408 14.47 -8.56 2.84
CA LYS A 408 15.49 -9.46 2.26
C LYS A 408 16.45 -8.76 1.29
N ASN A 409 16.34 -7.45 1.09
CA ASN A 409 17.15 -6.70 0.13
C ASN A 409 17.68 -5.38 0.72
N TYR A 410 18.91 -5.42 1.24
CA TYR A 410 19.56 -4.23 1.80
C TYR A 410 19.75 -3.10 0.77
N ALA A 411 20.00 -3.42 -0.50
CA ALA A 411 20.14 -2.38 -1.54
C ALA A 411 18.81 -1.64 -1.78
N MET A 412 17.67 -2.33 -1.71
CA MET A 412 16.35 -1.71 -1.73
C MET A 412 16.15 -0.79 -0.52
N GLN A 413 16.53 -1.24 0.68
CA GLN A 413 16.46 -0.40 1.90
C GLN A 413 17.31 0.87 1.77
N GLN A 414 18.52 0.78 1.20
CA GLN A 414 19.36 1.95 0.98
C GLN A 414 18.80 2.91 -0.07
N GLU A 415 18.27 2.41 -1.18
CA GLU A 415 17.60 3.24 -2.19
C GLU A 415 16.41 4.00 -1.60
N LEU A 416 15.50 3.28 -0.91
CA LEU A 416 14.38 3.90 -0.22
C LEU A 416 14.86 4.92 0.82
N LYS A 417 15.83 4.59 1.68
CA LYS A 417 16.27 5.51 2.74
C LYS A 417 17.02 6.74 2.24
N THR A 418 17.88 6.61 1.24
CA THR A 418 18.82 7.67 0.85
C THR A 418 18.30 8.56 -0.28
N ASN A 419 17.46 7.99 -1.16
CA ASN A 419 16.96 8.63 -2.36
C ASN A 419 15.43 8.72 -2.32
N SER A 420 14.73 7.63 -2.64
CA SER A 420 13.28 7.63 -2.92
C SER A 420 12.43 8.16 -1.75
N TYR A 421 12.68 7.74 -0.51
CA TYR A 421 11.98 8.16 0.72
C TYR A 421 12.88 8.93 1.71
N LYS A 422 13.85 9.68 1.19
CA LYS A 422 14.83 10.44 1.98
C LYS A 422 14.24 11.30 3.11
N GLU A 423 13.11 11.95 2.85
CA GLU A 423 12.43 12.86 3.78
C GLU A 423 11.15 12.21 4.32
N LYS A 424 10.81 12.50 5.59
CA LYS A 424 9.47 12.23 6.12
C LYS A 424 8.44 13.10 5.40
N VAL A 425 7.24 12.54 5.22
CA VAL A 425 6.10 13.14 4.53
C VAL A 425 4.83 12.83 5.33
N LEU A 426 3.79 13.65 5.14
CA LEU A 426 2.45 13.28 5.61
C LEU A 426 1.77 12.37 4.59
N ILE A 427 0.72 11.68 4.99
CA ILE A 427 -0.23 11.05 4.05
C ILE A 427 -0.98 12.14 3.23
N PRO A 428 -1.50 11.82 2.04
CA PRO A 428 -2.45 12.68 1.32
C PRO A 428 -3.71 12.95 2.15
N GLU A 429 -4.33 14.13 2.00
CA GLU A 429 -5.57 14.44 2.71
C GLU A 429 -6.77 13.71 2.12
N THR A 430 -7.58 13.07 2.96
CA THR A 430 -8.76 12.31 2.55
C THR A 430 -10.00 13.19 2.69
N THR A 431 -10.16 14.15 1.77
CA THR A 431 -11.05 15.32 1.91
C THR A 431 -12.55 15.04 1.81
N TRP A 432 -12.95 13.85 1.36
CA TRP A 432 -14.36 13.42 1.27
C TRP A 432 -14.84 12.59 2.46
N LEU A 433 -13.97 12.35 3.45
CA LEU A 433 -14.32 11.71 4.72
C LEU A 433 -14.30 12.72 5.86
N THR A 434 -15.07 12.43 6.92
CA THR A 434 -15.15 13.25 8.12
C THR A 434 -14.67 12.46 9.33
N SER A 435 -13.69 12.99 10.06
CA SER A 435 -13.29 12.52 11.38
C SER A 435 -13.71 13.52 12.46
N LYS A 436 -13.57 13.13 13.73
CA LYS A 436 -13.50 14.07 14.85
C LYS A 436 -12.44 15.14 14.57
N GLU A 437 -12.74 16.40 14.86
CA GLU A 437 -11.75 17.48 14.78
C GLU A 437 -10.84 17.44 16.01
N LEU A 438 -9.54 17.67 15.78
CA LEU A 438 -8.55 17.78 16.86
C LEU A 438 -8.51 19.23 17.35
N PRO A 439 -8.60 19.50 18.66
CA PRO A 439 -8.51 20.85 19.19
C PRO A 439 -7.11 21.44 18.96
N GLU A 440 -6.96 22.74 19.17
CA GLU A 440 -5.64 23.38 19.19
C GLU A 440 -4.74 22.77 20.28
N LEU A 441 -3.43 22.83 20.05
CA LEU A 441 -2.42 22.40 21.03
C LEU A 441 -2.07 23.55 21.98
N ASN A 442 -2.04 23.26 23.29
CA ASN A 442 -1.50 24.17 24.29
C ASN A 442 0.04 24.10 24.27
N VAL A 443 0.65 24.91 23.40
CA VAL A 443 2.11 24.97 23.23
C VAL A 443 2.72 25.94 24.24
N THR A 444 3.54 25.41 25.14
CA THR A 444 4.33 26.16 26.13
C THR A 444 5.83 26.07 25.83
N TRP A 445 6.61 27.01 26.34
CA TRP A 445 8.07 26.99 26.16
C TRP A 445 8.82 27.51 27.38
N LYS A 446 10.09 27.07 27.51
CA LYS A 446 11.02 27.54 28.53
C LYS A 446 12.41 27.75 27.93
N LYS A 447 12.98 28.93 28.16
CA LYS A 447 14.37 29.25 27.79
C LYS A 447 15.34 28.44 28.67
N GLN A 448 16.33 27.84 28.03
CA GLN A 448 17.52 27.23 28.63
C GLN A 448 18.74 27.89 27.97
N SER A 449 19.95 27.76 28.53
CA SER A 449 21.11 28.58 28.16
C SER A 449 21.31 28.78 26.65
N ASN A 450 21.41 27.68 25.89
CA ASN A 450 21.56 27.68 24.43
C ASN A 450 20.37 27.04 23.70
N ASN A 451 19.28 26.71 24.41
CA ASN A 451 18.15 25.93 23.90
C ASN A 451 16.81 26.54 24.31
N VAL A 452 15.75 26.19 23.59
CA VAL A 452 14.36 26.42 23.99
C VAL A 452 13.69 25.05 24.10
N SER A 453 13.15 24.76 25.28
CA SER A 453 12.34 23.56 25.50
C SER A 453 10.89 23.89 25.18
N ILE A 454 10.32 23.20 24.19
CA ILE A 454 8.95 23.38 23.70
C ILE A 454 8.14 22.16 24.14
N ASN A 455 6.95 22.37 24.71
CA ASN A 455 6.10 21.31 25.26
C ASN A 455 4.64 21.52 24.83
N TRP A 456 3.90 20.45 24.54
CA TRP A 456 2.48 20.50 24.21
C TRP A 456 1.72 19.33 24.86
N ASN A 457 0.39 19.44 24.94
CA ASN A 457 -0.45 18.36 25.45
C ASN A 457 -0.55 17.20 24.45
N LYS A 458 -0.58 15.95 24.94
CA LYS A 458 -0.86 14.79 24.09
C LYS A 458 -2.31 14.85 23.56
N GLN A 459 -2.50 14.41 22.32
CA GLN A 459 -3.79 14.10 21.72
C GLN A 459 -3.77 12.63 21.28
N THR A 460 -4.70 11.80 21.76
CA THR A 460 -4.74 10.35 21.45
C THR A 460 -5.05 10.06 19.99
N GLU A 461 -5.91 10.90 19.39
CA GLU A 461 -6.36 10.77 18.00
C GLU A 461 -5.38 11.38 16.96
N ALA A 462 -4.21 11.87 17.41
CA ALA A 462 -3.19 12.41 16.53
C ALA A 462 -2.30 11.28 15.99
N LEU A 463 -2.22 11.14 14.66
CA LEU A 463 -1.31 10.22 14.00
C LEU A 463 0.14 10.73 14.03
N SER A 464 0.34 12.05 14.02
CA SER A 464 1.65 12.69 14.17
C SER A 464 1.51 14.16 14.59
N TYR A 465 2.62 14.78 14.97
CA TYR A 465 2.73 16.23 15.09
C TYR A 465 3.68 16.82 14.05
N VAL A 466 3.39 18.03 13.59
CA VAL A 466 4.30 18.84 12.77
C VAL A 466 4.71 20.07 13.56
N ILE A 467 6.02 20.23 13.76
CA ILE A 467 6.59 21.42 14.41
C ILE A 467 7.28 22.31 13.38
N TYR A 468 6.99 23.60 13.46
CA TYR A 468 7.56 24.66 12.62
C TYR A 468 8.37 25.61 13.51
N LEU A 469 9.62 25.87 13.14
CA LEU A 469 10.57 26.69 13.91
C LEU A 469 11.08 27.84 13.03
N LYS A 470 10.87 29.09 13.46
CA LYS A 470 11.27 30.29 12.70
C LYS A 470 12.56 30.88 13.24
N TYR A 471 13.61 30.84 12.43
CA TYR A 471 14.91 31.45 12.71
C TYR A 471 15.15 32.64 11.77
N GLY A 472 14.85 33.85 12.24
CA GLY A 472 14.76 35.04 11.38
C GLY A 472 13.64 34.90 10.35
N ASN A 473 14.01 34.84 9.06
CA ASN A 473 13.06 34.62 7.95
C ASN A 473 12.98 33.15 7.50
N ASN A 474 13.81 32.26 8.05
CA ASN A 474 13.87 30.87 7.63
C ASN A 474 13.02 29.97 8.52
N TRP A 475 12.19 29.12 7.91
CA TRP A 475 11.47 28.05 8.60
C TRP A 475 12.24 26.73 8.52
N GLN A 476 12.35 26.05 9.66
CA GLN A 476 12.63 24.62 9.74
C GLN A 476 11.32 23.89 10.09
N THR A 477 11.18 22.64 9.65
CA THR A 477 9.96 21.86 9.86
C THR A 477 10.29 20.39 10.04
N GLU A 478 9.59 19.72 10.96
CA GLU A 478 9.82 18.31 11.30
C GLU A 478 8.50 17.60 11.62
N ILE A 479 8.39 16.34 11.21
CA ILE A 479 7.26 15.44 11.51
C ILE A 479 7.68 14.48 12.63
N LEU A 480 6.94 14.50 13.73
CA LEU A 480 7.19 13.81 14.99
C LEU A 480 6.19 12.68 15.20
N SER A 481 6.63 11.59 15.84
CA SER A 481 5.70 10.54 16.33
C SER A 481 4.73 11.14 17.36
N PRO A 482 3.50 10.59 17.49
CA PRO A 482 2.50 11.11 18.41
C PRO A 482 2.81 10.85 19.90
N GLU A 483 3.85 10.07 20.20
CA GLU A 483 4.41 9.94 21.55
C GLU A 483 5.34 11.10 21.94
N ILE A 484 5.83 11.88 20.96
CA ILE A 484 6.67 13.04 21.23
C ILE A 484 5.78 14.24 21.57
N ILE A 485 5.79 14.63 22.85
CA ILE A 485 5.04 15.78 23.38
C ILE A 485 5.92 16.98 23.78
N ASN A 486 7.23 16.85 23.59
CA ASN A 486 8.20 17.92 23.84
C ASN A 486 9.36 17.85 22.85
N LYS A 487 10.04 18.99 22.64
CA LYS A 487 11.25 19.09 21.84
C LYS A 487 12.16 20.18 22.37
N ASN A 488 13.42 19.85 22.61
CA ASN A 488 14.47 20.84 22.83
C ASN A 488 15.05 21.24 21.46
N VAL A 489 15.10 22.55 21.20
CA VAL A 489 15.63 23.13 19.95
C VAL A 489 16.67 24.19 20.29
N VAL A 490 17.62 24.46 19.40
CA VAL A 490 18.62 25.52 19.64
C VAL A 490 17.95 26.89 19.70
N SER A 491 18.40 27.77 20.61
CA SER A 491 17.88 29.14 20.71
C SER A 491 18.35 30.04 19.55
N GLU A 492 19.42 29.64 18.86
CA GLU A 492 19.96 30.31 17.68
C GLU A 492 20.45 29.30 16.63
N PHE A 493 20.16 29.57 15.35
CA PHE A 493 20.65 28.78 14.21
C PHE A 493 21.21 29.72 13.14
N LYS A 494 22.47 29.49 12.73
CA LYS A 494 23.20 30.31 11.73
C LYS A 494 23.12 31.83 11.99
N GLY A 495 23.34 32.26 13.24
CA GLY A 495 23.33 33.69 13.60
C GLY A 495 21.93 34.33 13.66
N LYS A 496 20.86 33.52 13.69
CA LYS A 496 19.46 33.98 13.79
C LYS A 496 18.77 33.28 14.95
N LYS A 497 18.21 34.07 15.88
CA LYS A 497 17.47 33.56 17.05
C LYS A 497 16.15 32.91 16.62
N LEU A 498 15.72 31.91 17.38
CA LEU A 498 14.36 31.38 17.31
C LEU A 498 13.40 32.49 17.74
N SER A 499 12.42 32.80 16.90
CA SER A 499 11.44 33.88 17.14
C SER A 499 9.99 33.39 17.19
N THR A 500 9.69 32.27 16.53
CA THR A 500 8.33 31.73 16.43
C THR A 500 8.36 30.20 16.41
N VAL A 501 7.40 29.61 17.10
CA VAL A 501 7.11 28.17 17.11
C VAL A 501 5.63 27.99 16.76
N VAL A 502 5.34 27.00 15.93
CA VAL A 502 3.98 26.48 15.71
C VAL A 502 4.04 24.97 15.82
N VAL A 503 3.08 24.35 16.52
CA VAL A 503 2.90 22.89 16.55
C VAL A 503 1.48 22.57 16.12
N ARG A 504 1.34 21.59 15.24
CA ARG A 504 0.05 21.10 14.70
C ARG A 504 -0.04 19.60 14.87
N SER A 505 -1.23 19.08 15.17
CA SER A 505 -1.51 17.65 15.07
C SER A 505 -2.06 17.30 13.69
N VAL A 506 -1.82 16.06 13.28
CA VAL A 506 -2.33 15.46 12.05
C VAL A 506 -3.28 14.34 12.45
N ASN A 507 -4.51 14.35 11.95
CA ASN A 507 -5.45 13.25 12.15
C ASN A 507 -5.21 12.10 11.14
N LYS A 508 -5.87 10.95 11.33
CA LYS A 508 -5.87 9.81 10.40
C LYS A 508 -6.53 10.04 9.02
N LEU A 509 -6.95 11.27 8.72
CA LEU A 509 -7.36 11.69 7.37
C LEU A 509 -6.30 12.61 6.72
N GLY A 510 -5.15 12.81 7.36
CA GLY A 510 -4.05 13.66 6.89
C GLY A 510 -4.25 15.16 7.14
N LYS A 511 -5.41 15.59 7.64
CA LYS A 511 -5.75 16.98 7.93
C LYS A 511 -4.90 17.49 9.08
N LEU A 512 -4.24 18.63 8.88
CA LEU A 512 -3.58 19.38 9.94
C LEU A 512 -4.61 20.23 10.70
N ASN A 513 -4.61 20.16 12.03
CA ASN A 513 -5.54 20.92 12.88
C ASN A 513 -5.31 22.45 12.83
N ALA A 514 -6.22 23.21 13.46
CA ALA A 514 -6.01 24.63 13.75
C ALA A 514 -4.79 24.83 14.67
N TYR A 515 -4.20 26.03 14.66
CA TYR A 515 -2.95 26.28 15.39
C TYR A 515 -2.91 27.65 16.05
N LYS A 516 -2.09 27.72 17.10
CA LYS A 516 -1.72 28.95 17.77
C LYS A 516 -0.24 29.28 17.50
N VAL A 517 0.05 30.56 17.26
CA VAL A 517 1.41 31.05 17.09
C VAL A 517 2.04 31.30 18.46
N THR A 518 3.16 30.65 18.73
CA THR A 518 3.93 30.82 19.97
C THR A 518 5.17 31.66 19.68
N MET A 519 5.16 32.91 20.13
CA MET A 519 6.32 33.80 20.03
C MET A 519 7.35 33.45 21.12
N ILE A 520 8.63 33.50 20.74
CA ILE A 520 9.78 33.23 21.62
C ILE A 520 10.52 34.54 21.86
N ASN A 521 10.69 34.90 23.13
CA ASN A 521 11.18 36.21 23.59
C ASN A 521 12.55 36.08 24.33
#